data_AF-A0A9E6R333-F1
#
_entry.id   AF-A0A9E6R333-F1
#
_cell.length_a   1.000
_cell.length_b   1.000
_cell.length_c   1.000
_cell.angle_alpha   90.00
_cell.angle_beta   90.00
_cell.angle_gamma   90.00
#
_symmetry.space_group_name_H-M   'P 1'
#
loop_
_entity.id
_entity.type
_entity.pdbx_description
1 polymer ?
#
loop_
_entity_poly.entity_id
_entity_poly.type
_entity_poly.pdbx_seq_one_letter_code
_entity_poly.pdbx_strand_id
1 'polypeptide(L)'
;MANQGIIEVEGLPEHPLDAAAHFHTVFVPRVRSMATTGGVVVILPHADHTHSAWRLAAVQELAREAVPNRVNAVEGEEEAAVSDTLFYLQSADGVTGQVFTLA
;
A
#
# COMPACT_ATOMS: atom_id res chain seq x y z
N MET A 1 8.29 17.36 8.89
CA MET A 1 7.37 16.21 8.79
C MET A 1 7.83 15.38 7.61
N ALA A 2 7.97 14.06 7.75
CA ALA A 2 8.33 13.22 6.62
C ALA A 2 7.26 13.32 5.53
N ASN A 3 7.67 13.48 4.27
CA ASN A 3 6.76 13.49 3.14
C ASN A 3 6.09 12.11 3.03
N GLN A 4 4.76 12.05 2.92
CA GLN A 4 4.00 10.82 2.72
C GLN A 4 3.17 10.97 1.45
N GLY A 5 3.45 10.15 0.44
CA GLY A 5 2.66 10.07 -0.78
C GLY A 5 1.56 9.00 -0.68
N ILE A 6 0.48 9.20 -1.42
CA ILE A 6 -0.67 8.28 -1.46
C ILE A 6 -0.83 7.79 -2.91
N ILE A 7 -0.98 6.47 -3.09
CA ILE A 7 -1.35 5.85 -4.37
C ILE A 7 -2.64 5.07 -4.17
N GLU A 8 -3.70 5.50 -4.84
CA GLU A 8 -4.95 4.75 -4.96
C GLU A 8 -4.83 3.71 -6.07
N VAL A 9 -5.25 2.48 -5.75
CA VAL A 9 -5.26 1.34 -6.66
C VAL A 9 -6.68 1.09 -7.11
N GLU A 10 -6.89 1.15 -8.41
CA GLU A 10 -8.19 0.90 -9.03
C GLU A 10 -8.02 -0.05 -10.22
N GLY A 11 -9.11 -0.69 -10.64
CA GLY A 11 -9.14 -1.48 -11.88
C GLY A 11 -8.33 -2.77 -11.84
N LEU A 12 -8.09 -3.35 -10.66
CA LEU A 12 -7.49 -4.68 -10.56
C LEU A 12 -8.48 -5.75 -11.07
N PRO A 13 -7.99 -6.76 -11.81
CA PRO A 13 -8.76 -7.98 -12.09
C PRO A 13 -9.30 -8.66 -10.82
N GLU A 14 -10.40 -9.41 -10.95
CA GLU A 14 -11.01 -10.13 -9.83
C GLU A 14 -10.14 -11.30 -9.35
N HIS A 15 -9.54 -12.05 -10.27
CA HIS A 15 -8.73 -13.22 -9.93
C HIS A 15 -7.38 -12.80 -9.31
N PRO A 16 -6.98 -13.38 -8.16
CA PRO A 16 -5.81 -12.91 -7.41
C PRO A 16 -4.49 -12.92 -8.18
N LEU A 17 -4.28 -13.92 -9.02
CA LEU A 17 -3.03 -14.02 -9.79
C LEU A 17 -2.95 -12.95 -10.88
N ASP A 18 -4.06 -12.67 -11.55
CA ASP A 18 -4.16 -11.62 -12.56
C ASP A 18 -4.05 -10.23 -11.91
N ALA A 19 -4.69 -10.06 -10.74
CA ALA A 19 -4.58 -8.86 -9.92
C ALA A 19 -3.14 -8.59 -9.48
N ALA A 20 -2.44 -9.63 -9.00
CA ALA A 20 -1.05 -9.53 -8.61
C ALA A 20 -0.15 -9.16 -9.81
N ALA A 21 -0.34 -9.80 -10.97
CA ALA A 21 0.42 -9.49 -12.19
C ALA A 21 0.18 -8.03 -12.64
N HIS A 22 -1.07 -7.59 -12.60
CA HIS A 22 -1.43 -6.20 -12.91
C HIS A 22 -0.78 -5.23 -11.90
N PHE A 23 -0.87 -5.52 -10.60
CA PHE A 23 -0.28 -4.70 -9.54
C PHE A 23 1.22 -4.52 -9.72
N HIS A 24 1.94 -5.62 -9.99
CA HIS A 24 3.39 -5.59 -10.22
C HIS A 24 3.78 -4.85 -11.51
N THR A 25 2.94 -4.87 -12.54
CA THR A 25 3.22 -4.20 -13.80
C THR A 25 2.92 -2.71 -13.74
N VAL A 26 1.81 -2.32 -13.11
CA VAL A 26 1.26 -0.96 -13.17
C VAL A 26 1.60 -0.13 -11.93
N PHE A 27 1.49 -0.70 -10.73
CA PHE A 27 1.54 0.06 -9.48
C PHE A 27 2.91 -0.02 -8.81
N VAL A 28 3.59 -1.17 -8.82
CA VAL A 28 4.94 -1.32 -8.23
C VAL A 28 5.94 -0.27 -8.75
N PRO A 29 6.05 0.03 -10.06
CA PRO A 29 6.95 1.07 -10.54
C PRO A 29 6.62 2.47 -10.00
N ARG A 30 5.33 2.78 -9.84
CA ARG A 30 4.85 4.07 -9.30
C ARG A 30 5.20 4.19 -7.82
N VAL A 31 4.94 3.15 -7.04
CA VAL A 31 5.30 3.11 -5.61
C VAL A 31 6.81 3.28 -5.43
N ARG A 32 7.63 2.54 -6.19
CA ARG A 32 9.10 2.67 -6.16
C ARG A 32 9.55 4.09 -6.46
N SER A 33 9.01 4.71 -7.51
CA SER A 33 9.37 6.09 -7.88
C SER A 33 9.03 7.08 -6.77
N MET A 34 7.82 7.00 -6.20
CA MET A 34 7.38 7.91 -5.15
C MET A 34 8.16 7.70 -3.84
N ALA A 35 8.46 6.45 -3.49
CA ALA A 35 9.20 6.07 -2.30
C ALA A 35 10.66 6.57 -2.27
N THR A 36 11.17 7.15 -3.36
CA THR A 36 12.48 7.83 -3.35
C THR A 36 12.47 9.17 -2.60
N THR A 37 11.29 9.77 -2.40
CA THR A 37 11.15 11.12 -1.82
C THR A 37 10.48 11.16 -0.45
N GLY A 38 10.04 10.01 0.07
CA GLY A 38 9.33 9.92 1.33
C GLY A 38 8.59 8.60 1.50
N GLY A 39 7.80 8.50 2.57
CA GLY A 39 6.94 7.34 2.81
C GLY A 39 5.81 7.26 1.78
N VAL A 40 5.29 6.05 1.57
CA VAL A 40 4.17 5.78 0.66
C VAL A 40 3.11 4.96 1.37
N VAL A 41 1.85 5.33 1.18
CA VAL A 41 0.70 4.49 1.52
C VAL A 41 -0.06 4.14 0.25
N VAL A 42 -0.31 2.86 0.05
CA VAL A 42 -1.10 2.33 -1.07
C VAL A 42 -2.51 2.05 -0.58
N ILE A 43 -3.53 2.68 -1.18
CA ILE A 43 -4.93 2.39 -0.89
C ILE A 43 -5.40 1.30 -1.84
N LEU A 44 -5.82 0.16 -1.29
CA LEU A 44 -6.29 -1.02 -2.00
C LEU A 44 -7.81 -1.13 -1.87
N PRO A 45 -8.51 -1.50 -2.95
CA PRO A 45 -9.95 -1.75 -2.87
C PRO A 45 -10.20 -3.01 -2.06
N HIS A 46 -11.40 -3.10 -1.47
CA HIS A 46 -11.79 -4.27 -0.72
C HIS A 46 -11.75 -5.52 -1.61
N ALA A 47 -11.16 -6.61 -1.10
CA ALA A 47 -11.20 -7.90 -1.78
C ALA A 47 -11.35 -9.04 -0.77
N ASP A 48 -11.67 -10.23 -1.26
CA ASP A 48 -11.69 -11.40 -0.40
C ASP A 48 -10.27 -11.77 0.09
N HIS A 49 -10.23 -12.66 1.08
CA HIS A 49 -9.00 -13.16 1.70
C HIS A 49 -8.00 -13.82 0.73
N THR A 50 -8.41 -14.18 -0.50
CA THR A 50 -7.51 -14.81 -1.48
C THR A 50 -6.49 -13.81 -2.04
N HIS A 51 -6.72 -12.51 -1.87
CA HIS A 51 -5.79 -11.45 -2.24
C HIS A 51 -4.74 -11.12 -1.17
N SER A 52 -4.94 -11.55 0.08
CA SER A 52 -4.13 -11.08 1.22
C SER A 52 -2.65 -11.44 1.09
N ALA A 53 -2.33 -12.65 0.63
CA ALA A 53 -0.95 -13.14 0.60
C ALA A 53 -0.05 -12.37 -0.38
N TRP A 54 -0.54 -12.14 -1.61
CA TRP A 54 0.25 -11.43 -2.62
C TRP A 54 0.37 -9.94 -2.29
N ARG A 55 -0.70 -9.33 -1.74
CA ARG A 55 -0.70 -7.92 -1.31
C ARG A 55 0.35 -7.69 -0.22
N LEU A 56 0.34 -8.53 0.81
CA LEU A 56 1.31 -8.43 1.91
C LEU A 56 2.75 -8.63 1.40
N ALA A 57 2.99 -9.66 0.58
CA ALA A 57 4.31 -9.92 0.03
C ALA A 57 4.83 -8.72 -0.78
N ALA A 58 4.02 -8.17 -1.69
CA ALA A 58 4.40 -7.03 -2.51
C ALA A 58 4.72 -5.78 -1.67
N VAL A 59 3.88 -5.47 -0.68
CA VAL A 59 4.08 -4.32 0.23
C VAL A 59 5.34 -4.50 1.09
N GLN A 60 5.61 -5.70 1.58
CA GLN A 60 6.82 -5.98 2.35
C GLN A 60 8.11 -5.87 1.51
N GLU A 61 8.10 -6.35 0.26
CA GLU A 61 9.26 -6.19 -0.63
C GLU A 61 9.50 -4.72 -0.98
N LEU A 62 8.45 -3.98 -1.33
CA LEU A 62 8.54 -2.53 -1.56
C LEU A 62 9.08 -1.77 -0.34
N ALA A 63 8.65 -2.15 0.86
CA ALA A 63 9.14 -1.58 2.11
C ALA A 63 10.64 -1.84 2.35
N ARG A 64 11.13 -3.05 2.02
CA ARG A 64 12.56 -3.40 2.12
C ARG A 64 13.41 -2.62 1.14
N GLU A 65 12.91 -2.42 -0.08
CA GLU A 65 13.59 -1.64 -1.12
C GLU A 65 13.62 -0.14 -0.82
N ALA A 66 12.58 0.38 -0.14
CA ALA A 66 12.40 1.81 0.10
C ALA A 66 13.25 2.38 1.23
N VAL A 67 13.99 1.56 2.00
CA VAL A 67 14.78 2.01 3.16
C VAL A 67 15.68 3.21 2.78
N PRO A 68 15.69 4.32 3.55
CA PRO A 68 15.08 4.51 4.88
C PRO A 68 13.60 4.95 4.87
N ASN A 69 12.99 5.10 3.70
CA ASN A 69 11.56 5.42 3.58
C ASN A 69 10.68 4.19 3.86
N ARG A 70 9.37 4.42 3.95
CA ARG A 70 8.38 3.42 4.38
C ARG A 70 7.37 3.16 3.29
N VAL A 71 6.90 1.92 3.17
CA VAL A 71 5.76 1.59 2.31
C VAL A 71 4.78 0.78 3.14
N ASN A 72 3.53 1.21 3.20
CA ASN A 72 2.42 0.46 3.79
C ASN A 72 1.25 0.45 2.82
N ALA A 73 0.25 -0.36 3.10
CA ALA A 73 -1.03 -0.33 2.40
C ALA A 73 -2.21 -0.28 3.37
N VAL A 74 -3.32 0.27 2.90
CA VAL A 74 -4.61 0.29 3.59
C VAL A 74 -5.62 -0.34 2.64
N GLU A 75 -6.36 -1.33 3.12
CA GLU A 75 -7.46 -1.96 2.42
C GLU A 75 -8.79 -1.47 3.01
N GLY A 76 -9.61 -0.84 2.18
CA GLY A 76 -10.90 -0.30 2.59
C GLY A 76 -11.26 0.98 1.82
N GLU A 77 -12.55 1.29 1.81
CA GLU A 77 -13.12 2.43 1.06
C GLU A 77 -13.82 3.45 1.97
N GLU A 78 -13.89 3.19 3.28
CA GLU A 78 -14.50 4.10 4.25
C GLU A 78 -13.56 5.29 4.49
N GLU A 79 -13.97 6.47 4.01
CA GLU A 79 -13.14 7.66 3.92
C GLU A 79 -12.58 8.10 5.29
N ALA A 80 -13.37 8.01 6.36
CA ALA A 80 -12.93 8.43 7.69
C ALA A 80 -11.84 7.51 8.24
N ALA A 81 -12.02 6.19 8.18
CA ALA A 81 -11.06 5.20 8.65
C ALA A 81 -9.78 5.20 7.80
N VAL A 82 -9.88 5.42 6.49
CA VAL A 82 -8.70 5.63 5.64
C VAL A 82 -7.94 6.87 6.09
N SER A 83 -8.64 8.00 6.28
CA SER A 83 -8.05 9.27 6.74
C SER A 83 -7.36 9.13 8.10
N ASP A 84 -8.01 8.50 9.09
CA ASP A 84 -7.46 8.26 10.42
C ASP A 84 -6.21 7.38 10.37
N THR A 85 -6.21 6.36 9.51
CA THR A 85 -5.07 5.46 9.32
C THR A 85 -3.90 6.17 8.64
N LEU A 86 -4.17 7.01 7.64
CA LEU A 86 -3.16 7.85 6.98
C LEU A 86 -2.51 8.81 7.98
N PHE A 87 -3.32 9.48 8.81
CA PHE A 87 -2.86 10.39 9.85
C PHE A 87 -1.96 9.68 10.87
N TYR A 88 -2.36 8.48 11.33
CA TYR A 88 -1.53 7.64 12.18
C TYR A 88 -0.17 7.33 11.52
N LEU A 89 -0.19 6.82 10.28
CA LEU A 89 1.02 6.39 9.55
C LEU A 89 1.99 7.53 9.24
N GLN A 90 1.50 8.77 9.16
CA GLN A 90 2.35 9.95 8.95
C GLN A 90 3.33 10.17 10.10
N SER A 91 2.94 9.82 11.33
CA SER A 91 3.76 9.96 12.55
C SER A 91 4.41 8.65 13.03
N ALA A 92 4.00 7.51 12.48
CA ALA A 92 4.48 6.19 12.89
C ALA A 92 5.77 5.77 12.17
N ASP A 93 6.91 6.35 12.55
CA ASP A 93 8.20 6.13 11.88
C ASP A 93 8.72 4.67 11.92
N GLY A 94 8.25 3.86 12.88
CA GLY A 94 8.59 2.43 12.98
C GLY A 94 7.72 1.49 12.14
N VAL A 95 6.69 2.00 11.45
CA VAL A 95 5.69 1.17 10.77
C VAL A 95 5.96 1.14 9.26
N THR A 96 6.36 -0.02 8.76
CA THR A 96 6.59 -0.28 7.33
C THR A 96 6.26 -1.73 6.98
N GLY A 97 5.93 -2.01 5.72
CA GLY A 97 5.62 -3.35 5.22
C GLY A 97 4.28 -3.92 5.70
N GLN A 98 3.36 -3.09 6.19
CA GLN A 98 2.07 -3.53 6.73
C GLN A 98 0.91 -3.30 5.75
N VAL A 99 -0.11 -4.15 5.84
CA VAL A 99 -1.42 -3.96 5.18
C VAL A 99 -2.47 -3.81 6.27
N PHE A 100 -3.09 -2.65 6.37
CA PHE A 100 -4.14 -2.34 7.34
C PHE A 100 -5.51 -2.60 6.71
N THR A 101 -6.24 -3.60 7.19
CA THR A 101 -7.63 -3.84 6.76
C THR A 101 -8.58 -3.06 7.65
N LEU A 102 -9.38 -2.20 7.05
CA LEU A 102 -10.40 -1.40 7.73
C LEU A 102 -11.73 -2.17 7.75
N ALA A 103 -12.46 -2.03 8.85
CA ALA A 103 -13.73 -2.71 9.08
C ALA A 103 -14.92 -1.96 8.46
#